data_AF-A0A9P3B2M6-F1
#
_entry.id   AF-A0A9P3B2M6-F1
#
_cell.length_a   1.000
_cell.length_b   1.000
_cell.length_c   1.000
_cell.angle_alpha   90.00
_cell.angle_beta   90.00
_cell.angle_gamma   90.00
#
_symmetry.space_group_name_H-M   'P 1'
#
loop_
_entity.id
_entity.type
_entity.pdbx_description
1 polymer ?
#
loop_
_entity_poly.entity_id
_entity_poly.type
_entity_poly.pdbx_seq_one_letter_code
_entity_poly.pdbx_strand_id
1 'polypeptide(L)'
;MLKQVTGESGVDDTSEVNLHTILVWALPAQPVASIDRYFRVLLKLKSRKLLDTVWGQVLRRLSAKPADHDFHTAYSCIMALILEGDVAMATTYLEEISKRADNRLPYISKFKNLSVLLANQEVCELLSRLSGEDEYLKILEVQLEHMEKRLGISWLPDESLHTSISDISYNATGHPLLTMDGDSTGYESSERLIAEMHALGCSGSLSDLTRLANCLDEHGGEQIPVVQSSTENTPLELAWVPQRCPVDVLDSSEVRPLEHTTSSPSSLGLLRLDPENSGLSPADTRSLHLMQLGYLIIKPKAPSSEHEWRESGHMVALDRTSGQLFAVFVGKAQGRIRPGIQSHMPRIPFDLNSIMKIQLRSDFKRTKHRRNHSSPELDITKCYLDVDPCKDLVI
;
A
#
# COMPACT_ATOMS: atom_id res chain seq x y z
N MET A 1 -28.60 -4.99 -1.72
CA MET A 1 -27.37 -4.21 -1.94
C MET A 1 -27.49 -3.21 -3.08
N LEU A 2 -27.77 -3.64 -4.33
CA LEU A 2 -27.89 -2.71 -5.49
C LEU A 2 -28.89 -1.56 -5.21
N LYS A 3 -30.16 -1.86 -4.86
CA LYS A 3 -31.19 -0.85 -4.51
C LYS A 3 -30.73 0.15 -3.43
N GLN A 4 -30.08 -0.31 -2.37
CA GLN A 4 -29.62 0.52 -1.25
C GLN A 4 -28.44 1.44 -1.63
N VAL A 5 -27.65 1.04 -2.64
CA VAL A 5 -26.46 1.79 -3.08
C VAL A 5 -26.76 2.69 -4.27
N THR A 6 -27.49 2.18 -5.26
CA THR A 6 -27.72 2.82 -6.57
C THR A 6 -29.15 3.31 -6.76
N GLY A 7 -30.11 2.83 -5.98
CA GLY A 7 -31.53 3.11 -6.19
C GLY A 7 -32.11 2.43 -7.45
N GLU A 8 -31.33 1.58 -8.14
CA GLU A 8 -31.80 0.87 -9.34
C GLU A 8 -32.65 -0.34 -8.94
N SER A 9 -33.97 -0.16 -8.84
CA SER A 9 -34.95 -1.25 -8.88
C SER A 9 -36.10 -0.88 -9.81
N GLY A 10 -36.53 -1.85 -10.62
CA GLY A 10 -37.71 -1.70 -11.47
C GLY A 10 -38.98 -1.56 -10.63
N VAL A 11 -39.78 -0.56 -10.99
CA VAL A 11 -41.13 -0.24 -10.51
C VAL A 11 -41.20 0.39 -9.11
N ASP A 12 -41.66 1.65 -9.13
CA ASP A 12 -42.24 2.48 -8.07
C ASP A 12 -41.92 2.13 -6.61
N ASP A 13 -40.94 2.83 -6.03
CA ASP A 13 -41.01 3.25 -4.65
C ASP A 13 -40.24 4.57 -4.47
N THR A 14 -40.98 5.67 -4.47
CA THR A 14 -40.46 7.04 -4.37
C THR A 14 -40.25 7.42 -2.90
N SER A 15 -39.24 6.87 -2.22
CA SER A 15 -38.60 7.44 -0.99
C SER A 15 -37.70 6.43 -0.25
N GLU A 16 -36.66 5.89 -0.89
CA GLU A 16 -35.56 5.27 -0.14
C GLU A 16 -34.30 6.11 -0.31
N VAL A 17 -33.86 6.75 0.79
CA VAL A 17 -32.56 7.41 0.90
C VAL A 17 -31.48 6.36 0.60
N ASN A 18 -30.81 6.49 -0.54
CA ASN A 18 -29.77 5.56 -1.00
C ASN A 18 -28.38 6.20 -0.96
N LEU A 19 -27.32 5.38 -0.96
CA LEU A 19 -25.95 5.90 -0.84
C LEU A 19 -25.59 6.94 -1.91
N HIS A 20 -26.04 6.75 -3.16
CA HIS A 20 -25.87 7.74 -4.24
C HIS A 20 -26.45 9.11 -3.86
N THR A 21 -27.67 9.12 -3.31
CA THR A 21 -28.33 10.35 -2.85
C THR A 21 -27.72 10.93 -1.58
N ILE A 22 -27.22 10.11 -0.64
CA ILE A 22 -26.55 10.57 0.59
C ILE A 22 -25.19 11.22 0.27
N LEU A 23 -24.45 10.64 -0.67
CA LEU A 23 -23.16 11.17 -1.10
C LEU A 23 -23.28 12.50 -1.87
N VAL A 24 -24.52 13.02 -2.05
CA VAL A 24 -24.91 14.31 -2.66
C VAL A 24 -23.79 14.91 -3.51
N TRP A 25 -23.59 14.30 -4.67
CA TRP A 25 -22.65 14.76 -5.69
C TRP A 25 -23.03 16.11 -6.32
N ALA A 26 -24.08 16.76 -5.81
CA ALA A 26 -24.78 17.89 -6.42
C ALA A 26 -24.55 19.26 -5.74
N LEU A 27 -23.71 19.37 -4.70
CA LEU A 27 -23.32 20.69 -4.17
C LEU A 27 -21.90 21.06 -4.61
N PRO A 28 -21.70 22.17 -5.36
CA PRO A 28 -20.40 22.56 -5.93
C PRO A 28 -19.27 22.81 -4.92
N ALA A 29 -19.57 22.80 -3.62
CA ALA A 29 -18.72 23.36 -2.57
C ALA A 29 -18.02 22.35 -1.65
N GLN A 30 -18.23 21.03 -1.81
CA GLN A 30 -17.58 20.04 -0.94
C GLN A 30 -16.44 19.26 -1.62
N PRO A 31 -15.27 19.12 -0.98
CA PRO A 31 -14.18 18.29 -1.46
C PRO A 31 -14.57 16.82 -1.30
N VAL A 32 -14.79 16.13 -2.43
CA VAL A 32 -15.25 14.74 -2.40
C VAL A 32 -14.06 13.82 -2.27
N ALA A 33 -13.65 13.57 -1.03
CA ALA A 33 -12.48 12.76 -0.67
C ALA A 33 -12.65 11.25 -0.93
N SER A 34 -13.64 10.83 -1.74
CA SER A 34 -14.06 9.42 -1.86
C SER A 34 -14.67 9.03 -3.22
N ILE A 35 -14.46 9.81 -4.29
CA ILE A 35 -14.95 9.47 -5.64
C ILE A 35 -14.44 8.13 -6.12
N ASP A 36 -13.14 7.91 -5.99
CA ASP A 36 -12.47 6.69 -6.38
C ASP A 36 -13.08 5.45 -5.68
N ARG A 37 -13.45 5.58 -4.39
CA ARG A 37 -14.06 4.49 -3.61
C ARG A 37 -15.48 4.21 -4.06
N TYR A 38 -16.29 5.26 -4.25
CA TYR A 38 -17.66 5.11 -4.71
C TYR A 38 -17.70 4.54 -6.14
N PHE A 39 -16.82 5.01 -7.01
CA PHE A 39 -16.65 4.50 -8.37
C PHE A 39 -16.33 3.00 -8.39
N ARG A 40 -15.39 2.55 -7.54
CA ARG A 40 -15.10 1.10 -7.36
C ARG A 40 -16.32 0.30 -6.91
N VAL A 41 -17.13 0.83 -5.98
CA VAL A 41 -18.35 0.15 -5.54
C VAL A 41 -19.33 0.01 -6.70
N LEU A 42 -19.53 1.07 -7.49
CA LEU A 42 -20.39 1.04 -8.68
C LEU A 42 -19.91 0.03 -9.72
N LEU A 43 -18.60 -0.09 -9.92
CA LEU A 43 -18.00 -1.10 -10.80
C LEU A 43 -18.34 -2.52 -10.36
N LYS A 44 -18.11 -2.83 -9.09
CA LYS A 44 -18.45 -4.16 -8.53
C LYS A 44 -19.93 -4.49 -8.61
N LEU A 45 -20.77 -3.46 -8.50
CA LEU A 45 -22.23 -3.58 -8.65
C LEU A 45 -22.70 -3.59 -10.12
N LYS A 46 -21.79 -3.40 -11.08
CA LYS A 46 -22.06 -3.35 -12.53
C LYS A 46 -23.11 -2.30 -12.93
N SER A 47 -23.22 -1.21 -12.17
CA SER A 47 -24.21 -0.15 -12.40
C SER A 47 -23.71 0.85 -13.46
N ARG A 48 -23.80 0.47 -14.74
CA ARG A 48 -23.26 1.26 -15.86
C ARG A 48 -23.81 2.68 -15.95
N LYS A 49 -25.13 2.87 -15.72
CA LYS A 49 -25.76 4.19 -15.81
C LYS A 49 -25.20 5.18 -14.80
N LEU A 50 -24.99 4.73 -13.56
CA LEU A 50 -24.41 5.57 -12.52
C LEU A 50 -22.91 5.76 -12.72
N LEU A 51 -22.20 4.77 -13.26
CA LEU A 51 -20.79 4.92 -13.63
C LEU A 51 -20.60 6.06 -14.63
N ASP A 52 -21.38 6.09 -15.71
CA ASP A 52 -21.32 7.16 -16.72
C ASP A 52 -21.69 8.52 -16.11
N THR A 53 -22.66 8.56 -15.20
CA THR A 53 -23.07 9.78 -14.50
C THR A 53 -21.95 10.33 -13.61
N VAL A 54 -21.33 9.47 -12.80
CA VAL A 54 -20.22 9.84 -11.91
C VAL A 54 -19.00 10.22 -12.74
N TRP A 55 -18.71 9.49 -13.81
CA TRP A 55 -17.60 9.79 -14.71
C TRP A 55 -17.77 11.16 -15.38
N GLY A 56 -18.97 11.48 -15.86
CA GLY A 56 -19.28 12.81 -16.38
C GLY A 56 -19.00 13.94 -15.38
N GLN A 57 -19.21 13.70 -14.08
CA GLN A 57 -18.88 14.65 -13.03
C GLN A 57 -17.37 14.77 -12.79
N VAL A 58 -16.64 13.65 -12.78
CA VAL A 58 -15.16 13.65 -12.71
C VAL A 58 -14.59 14.49 -13.84
N LEU A 59 -15.04 14.23 -15.07
CA LEU A 59 -14.58 14.98 -16.23
C LEU A 59 -14.93 16.48 -16.15
N ARG A 60 -16.10 16.87 -15.62
CA ARG A 60 -16.48 18.28 -15.44
C ARG A 60 -15.53 19.02 -14.49
N ARG A 61 -14.98 18.35 -13.48
CA ARG A 61 -13.99 18.95 -12.56
C ARG A 61 -12.66 19.20 -13.24
N LEU A 62 -12.25 18.30 -14.13
CA LEU A 62 -11.03 18.47 -14.92
C LEU A 62 -11.07 19.72 -15.83
N SER A 63 -12.26 20.20 -16.19
CA SER A 63 -12.42 21.40 -17.03
C SER A 63 -12.32 22.73 -16.27
N ALA A 64 -12.36 22.74 -14.94
CA ALA A 64 -12.42 23.96 -14.13
C ALA A 64 -11.14 24.15 -13.32
N LYS A 65 -10.11 24.82 -13.91
CA LYS A 65 -8.79 25.05 -13.29
C LYS A 65 -8.36 23.88 -12.38
N PRO A 66 -8.17 22.68 -12.97
CA PRO A 66 -8.01 21.46 -12.21
C PRO A 66 -6.78 21.55 -11.29
N ALA A 67 -6.94 21.11 -10.06
CA ALA A 67 -5.80 20.89 -9.18
C ALA A 67 -5.25 19.48 -9.40
N ASP A 68 -3.97 19.25 -9.10
CA ASP A 68 -3.28 17.97 -9.30
C ASP A 68 -4.08 16.76 -8.77
N HIS A 69 -4.74 16.93 -7.62
CA HIS A 69 -5.56 15.88 -6.99
C HIS A 69 -6.78 15.44 -7.81
N ASP A 70 -7.32 16.30 -8.69
CA ASP A 70 -8.46 15.97 -9.54
C ASP A 70 -8.03 14.97 -10.63
N PHE A 71 -6.86 15.17 -11.23
CA PHE A 71 -6.26 14.22 -12.18
C PHE A 71 -5.93 12.89 -11.51
N HIS A 72 -5.33 12.91 -10.31
CA HIS A 72 -5.04 11.68 -9.57
C HIS A 72 -6.30 10.91 -9.17
N THR A 73 -7.41 11.61 -8.89
CA THR A 73 -8.71 10.98 -8.65
C THR A 73 -9.24 10.32 -9.92
N ALA A 74 -9.13 10.98 -11.08
CA ALA A 74 -9.51 10.40 -12.37
C ALA A 74 -8.67 9.15 -12.70
N TYR A 75 -7.35 9.21 -12.56
CA TYR A 75 -6.46 8.04 -12.75
C TYR A 75 -6.77 6.90 -11.78
N SER A 76 -7.20 7.21 -10.56
CA SER A 76 -7.65 6.18 -9.60
C SER A 76 -8.92 5.46 -10.06
N CYS A 77 -9.81 6.12 -10.81
CA CYS A 77 -10.98 5.50 -11.44
C CYS A 77 -10.56 4.62 -12.63
N ILE A 78 -9.61 5.07 -13.46
CA ILE A 78 -9.02 4.26 -14.56
C ILE A 78 -8.40 2.99 -14.01
N MET A 79 -7.60 3.11 -12.94
CA MET A 79 -6.99 1.95 -12.29
C MET A 79 -8.04 0.97 -11.77
N ALA A 80 -9.17 1.45 -11.24
CA ALA A 80 -10.25 0.58 -10.80
C ALA A 80 -10.87 -0.22 -11.95
N LEU A 81 -11.03 0.38 -13.13
CA LEU A 81 -11.52 -0.31 -14.33
C LEU A 81 -10.57 -1.42 -14.77
N ILE A 82 -9.26 -1.13 -14.80
CA ILE A 82 -8.23 -2.11 -15.17
C ILE A 82 -8.23 -3.30 -14.20
N LEU A 83 -8.32 -3.03 -12.89
CA LEU A 83 -8.34 -4.09 -11.86
C LEU A 83 -9.60 -4.96 -11.93
N GLU A 84 -10.74 -4.44 -12.40
CA GLU A 84 -11.97 -5.21 -12.63
C GLU A 84 -12.01 -5.85 -14.03
N GLY A 85 -10.98 -5.65 -14.85
CA GLY A 85 -10.84 -6.24 -16.19
C GLY A 85 -11.54 -5.48 -17.33
N ASP A 86 -12.10 -4.29 -17.08
CA ASP A 86 -12.76 -3.47 -18.11
C ASP A 86 -11.76 -2.51 -18.78
N VAL A 87 -10.78 -3.10 -19.48
CA VAL A 87 -9.69 -2.34 -20.14
C VAL A 87 -10.23 -1.43 -21.24
N ALA A 88 -11.28 -1.85 -21.96
CA ALA A 88 -11.89 -1.04 -23.02
C ALA A 88 -12.53 0.26 -22.51
N MET A 89 -13.19 0.21 -21.35
CA MET A 89 -13.72 1.42 -20.72
C MET A 89 -12.58 2.26 -20.13
N ALA A 90 -11.54 1.63 -19.58
CA ALA A 90 -10.37 2.33 -19.05
C ALA A 90 -9.64 3.15 -20.13
N THR A 91 -9.41 2.58 -21.32
CA THR A 91 -8.77 3.28 -22.44
C THR A 91 -9.63 4.42 -22.96
N THR A 92 -10.94 4.21 -23.11
CA THR A 92 -11.90 5.26 -23.49
C THR A 92 -11.86 6.44 -22.52
N TYR A 93 -11.91 6.16 -21.22
CA TYR A 93 -11.89 7.20 -20.20
C TYR A 93 -10.54 7.93 -20.14
N LEU A 94 -9.43 7.23 -20.39
CA LEU A 94 -8.10 7.84 -20.47
C LEU A 94 -7.98 8.81 -21.68
N GLU A 95 -8.54 8.44 -22.83
CA GLU A 95 -8.66 9.33 -23.99
C GLU A 95 -9.51 10.58 -23.68
N GLU A 96 -10.59 10.43 -22.93
CA GLU A 96 -11.43 11.56 -22.54
C GLU A 96 -10.72 12.51 -21.57
N ILE A 97 -9.92 11.99 -20.62
CA ILE A 97 -9.04 12.83 -19.80
C ILE A 97 -8.08 13.62 -20.71
N SER A 98 -7.41 12.92 -21.63
CA SER A 98 -6.42 13.53 -22.52
C SER A 98 -7.03 14.64 -23.38
N LYS A 99 -8.18 14.37 -24.02
CA LYS A 99 -8.94 15.35 -24.80
C LYS A 99 -9.31 16.59 -23.99
N ARG A 100 -9.62 16.44 -22.69
CA ARG A 100 -9.96 17.58 -21.82
C ARG A 100 -8.75 18.35 -21.31
N ALA A 101 -7.57 17.74 -21.32
CA ALA A 101 -6.33 18.33 -20.88
C ALA A 101 -5.40 18.68 -22.05
N ASP A 102 -5.97 19.09 -23.18
CA ASP A 102 -5.24 19.53 -24.39
C ASP A 102 -4.31 18.45 -24.98
N ASN A 103 -4.84 17.23 -25.10
CA ASN A 103 -4.14 16.03 -25.57
C ASN A 103 -2.90 15.67 -24.74
N ARG A 104 -2.98 15.85 -23.42
CA ARG A 104 -1.94 15.50 -22.45
C ARG A 104 -2.53 14.73 -21.28
N LEU A 105 -1.69 14.06 -20.50
CA LEU A 105 -2.10 13.44 -19.23
C LEU A 105 -1.33 14.06 -18.07
N PRO A 106 -1.74 15.26 -17.59
CA PRO A 106 -0.99 15.96 -16.56
C PRO A 106 -0.80 15.13 -15.30
N TYR A 107 0.39 15.23 -14.70
CA TYR A 107 0.74 14.64 -13.40
C TYR A 107 0.67 13.11 -13.30
N ILE A 108 0.52 12.41 -14.43
CA ILE A 108 0.46 10.95 -14.44
C ILE A 108 1.80 10.33 -14.02
N SER A 109 2.93 11.00 -14.31
CA SER A 109 4.26 10.60 -13.83
C SER A 109 4.36 10.55 -12.31
N LYS A 110 3.59 11.40 -11.61
CA LYS A 110 3.54 11.49 -10.15
C LYS A 110 2.43 10.64 -9.54
N PHE A 111 1.69 9.88 -10.34
CA PHE A 111 0.60 9.05 -9.86
C PHE A 111 1.18 7.83 -9.12
N LYS A 112 0.82 7.67 -7.84
CA LYS A 112 1.39 6.63 -6.96
C LYS A 112 1.30 5.22 -7.55
N ASN A 113 0.25 4.92 -8.31
CA ASN A 113 0.00 3.58 -8.84
C ASN A 113 0.23 3.50 -10.37
N LEU A 114 1.14 4.33 -10.90
CA LEU A 114 1.51 4.34 -12.31
C LEU A 114 1.99 2.96 -12.79
N SER A 115 2.71 2.19 -11.96
CA SER A 115 3.15 0.84 -12.29
C SER A 115 2.00 -0.10 -12.65
N VAL A 116 0.84 0.03 -11.98
CA VAL A 116 -0.37 -0.76 -12.28
C VAL A 116 -0.94 -0.41 -13.65
N LEU A 117 -0.88 0.88 -14.04
CA LEU A 117 -1.31 1.31 -15.37
C LEU A 117 -0.38 0.77 -16.45
N LEU A 118 0.93 0.82 -16.20
CA LEU A 118 1.97 0.36 -17.13
C LEU A 118 2.02 -1.17 -17.29
N ALA A 119 1.57 -1.92 -16.28
CA ALA A 119 1.48 -3.38 -16.35
C ALA A 119 0.45 -3.88 -17.38
N ASN A 120 -0.52 -3.04 -17.76
CA ASN A 120 -1.45 -3.35 -18.83
C ASN A 120 -0.90 -2.85 -20.18
N GLN A 121 -0.67 -3.78 -21.12
CA GLN A 121 -0.05 -3.48 -22.42
C GLN A 121 -0.81 -2.41 -23.22
N GLU A 122 -2.14 -2.52 -23.32
CA GLU A 122 -2.96 -1.59 -24.10
C GLU A 122 -2.91 -0.17 -23.51
N VAL A 123 -2.97 -0.06 -22.18
CA VAL A 123 -2.86 1.23 -21.48
C VAL A 123 -1.45 1.80 -21.62
N CYS A 124 -0.40 0.98 -21.50
CA CYS A 124 0.99 1.39 -21.68
C CYS A 124 1.23 2.01 -23.08
N GLU A 125 0.78 1.34 -24.14
CA GLU A 125 0.86 1.85 -25.51
C GLU A 125 0.10 3.18 -25.64
N LEU A 126 -1.09 3.27 -25.04
CA LEU A 126 -1.90 4.47 -25.06
C LEU A 126 -1.25 5.64 -24.32
N LEU A 127 -0.57 5.38 -23.20
CA LEU A 127 0.15 6.39 -22.42
C LEU A 127 1.27 7.05 -23.24
N SER A 128 1.98 6.28 -24.07
CA SER A 128 3.01 6.82 -24.96
C SER A 128 2.46 7.84 -25.96
N ARG A 129 1.19 7.67 -26.36
CA ARG A 129 0.50 8.53 -27.33
C ARG A 129 -0.20 9.73 -26.67
N LEU A 130 -0.77 9.54 -25.47
CA LEU A 130 -1.67 10.52 -24.85
C LEU A 130 -1.00 11.43 -23.82
N SER A 131 0.16 11.06 -23.28
CA SER A 131 0.75 11.80 -22.15
C SER A 131 1.35 13.15 -22.57
N GLY A 132 1.75 13.27 -23.84
CA GLY A 132 2.61 14.35 -24.33
C GLY A 132 4.09 14.06 -24.05
N GLU A 133 4.99 14.64 -24.85
CA GLU A 133 6.44 14.35 -24.81
C GLU A 133 7.05 14.58 -23.42
N ASP A 134 6.83 15.76 -22.83
CA ASP A 134 7.40 16.13 -21.53
C ASP A 134 6.97 15.19 -20.39
N GLU A 135 5.71 14.78 -20.38
CA GLU A 135 5.17 13.94 -19.30
C GLU A 135 5.55 12.48 -19.53
N TYR A 136 5.61 12.03 -20.79
CA TYR A 136 6.10 10.70 -21.13
C TYR A 136 7.57 10.52 -20.75
N LEU A 137 8.42 11.52 -20.99
CA LEU A 137 9.81 11.49 -20.52
C LEU A 137 9.89 11.34 -19.00
N LYS A 138 9.08 12.09 -18.24
CA LYS A 138 9.00 11.93 -16.78
C LYS A 138 8.51 10.55 -16.34
N ILE A 139 7.58 9.94 -17.08
CA ILE A 139 7.16 8.55 -16.81
C ILE A 139 8.37 7.63 -16.91
N LEU A 140 9.16 7.75 -17.99
CA LEU A 140 10.36 6.93 -18.19
C LEU A 140 11.40 7.16 -17.10
N GLU A 141 11.68 8.42 -16.74
CA GLU A 141 12.59 8.78 -15.64
C GLU A 141 12.15 8.15 -14.31
N VAL A 142 10.87 8.27 -13.97
CA VAL A 142 10.31 7.67 -12.73
C VAL A 142 10.42 6.14 -12.75
N GLN A 143 10.15 5.49 -13.89
CA GLN A 143 10.29 4.04 -13.98
C GLN A 143 11.75 3.59 -13.89
N LEU A 144 12.68 4.34 -14.51
CA LEU A 144 14.11 4.07 -14.40
C LEU A 144 14.57 4.21 -12.94
N GLU A 145 14.20 5.28 -12.25
CA GLU A 145 14.51 5.48 -10.83
C GLU A 145 13.95 4.34 -9.96
N HIS A 146 12.73 3.88 -10.24
CA HIS A 146 12.15 2.74 -9.52
C HIS A 146 12.89 1.43 -9.79
N MET A 147 13.31 1.17 -11.03
CA MET A 147 14.08 -0.02 -11.38
C MET A 147 15.47 0.01 -10.72
N GLU A 148 16.16 1.14 -10.78
CA GLU A 148 17.47 1.35 -10.15
C GLU A 148 17.41 1.07 -8.64
N LYS A 149 16.44 1.66 -7.94
CA LYS A 149 16.27 1.44 -6.49
C LYS A 149 16.05 -0.02 -6.12
N ARG A 150 15.27 -0.76 -6.92
CA ARG A 150 15.03 -2.19 -6.71
C ARG A 150 16.25 -3.05 -7.01
N LEU A 151 17.16 -2.55 -7.85
CA LEU A 151 18.46 -3.16 -8.12
C LEU A 151 19.52 -2.76 -7.08
N GLY A 152 19.21 -1.89 -6.12
CA GLY A 152 20.17 -1.41 -5.12
C GLY A 152 21.16 -0.37 -5.65
N ILE A 153 20.84 0.29 -6.77
CA ILE A 153 21.69 1.29 -7.40
C ILE A 153 20.96 2.63 -7.54
N SER A 154 21.71 3.69 -7.85
CA SER A 154 21.17 5.02 -8.15
C SER A 154 21.97 5.74 -9.22
N TRP A 155 21.30 6.45 -10.10
CA TRP A 155 21.93 7.41 -11.01
C TRP A 155 22.31 8.71 -10.30
N LEU A 156 23.56 9.16 -10.46
CA LEU A 156 24.05 10.46 -9.99
C LEU A 156 24.20 11.42 -11.18
N PRO A 157 23.27 12.36 -11.39
CA PRO A 157 23.25 13.21 -12.59
C PRO A 157 24.50 14.07 -12.76
N ASP A 158 24.99 14.64 -11.67
CA ASP A 158 26.12 15.59 -11.68
C ASP A 158 27.43 14.92 -12.13
N GLU A 159 27.59 13.64 -11.82
CA GLU A 159 28.78 12.84 -12.16
C GLU A 159 28.55 11.94 -13.38
N SER A 160 27.30 11.86 -13.87
CA SER A 160 26.90 11.02 -14.99
C SER A 160 27.32 9.54 -14.83
N LEU A 161 27.12 8.99 -13.63
CA LEU A 161 27.45 7.60 -13.31
C LEU A 161 26.43 6.97 -12.36
N HIS A 162 26.41 5.63 -12.33
CA HIS A 162 25.67 4.85 -11.34
C HIS A 162 26.54 4.54 -10.12
N THR A 163 25.91 4.59 -8.94
CA THR A 163 26.50 4.19 -7.66
C THR A 163 25.66 3.15 -6.95
N SER A 164 26.21 2.52 -5.91
CA SER A 164 25.40 1.84 -4.90
C SER A 164 24.43 2.84 -4.26
N ILE A 165 23.22 2.38 -3.93
CA ILE A 165 22.22 3.18 -3.22
C ILE A 165 22.58 3.42 -1.75
N SER A 166 23.37 2.52 -1.15
CA SER A 166 23.82 2.63 0.24
C SER A 166 25.12 3.43 0.39
N ASP A 167 25.96 3.47 -0.65
CA ASP A 167 27.26 4.16 -0.61
C ASP A 167 27.63 4.75 -1.98
N ILE A 168 27.62 6.08 -2.05
CA ILE A 168 27.94 6.87 -3.26
C ILE A 168 29.42 6.68 -3.67
N SER A 169 30.30 6.33 -2.72
CA SER A 169 31.71 6.08 -3.01
C SER A 169 31.93 4.80 -3.84
N TYR A 170 30.95 3.89 -3.83
CA TYR A 170 30.98 2.69 -4.66
C TYR A 170 30.33 2.97 -6.02
N ASN A 171 31.17 3.28 -7.01
CA ASN A 171 30.74 3.67 -8.35
C ASN A 171 31.16 2.64 -9.41
N ALA A 172 30.49 2.67 -10.56
CA ALA A 172 30.73 1.77 -11.69
C ALA A 172 32.04 2.09 -12.46
N THR A 173 33.14 2.44 -11.80
CA THR A 173 34.41 2.81 -12.45
C THR A 173 35.36 1.61 -12.64
N GLY A 174 34.84 0.53 -13.25
CA GLY A 174 35.64 -0.62 -13.70
C GLY A 174 35.28 -1.96 -13.06
N HIS A 175 34.50 -1.96 -11.98
CA HIS A 175 33.85 -3.15 -11.44
C HIS A 175 32.33 -3.04 -11.67
N PRO A 176 31.65 -4.11 -12.07
CA PRO A 176 30.21 -4.07 -12.24
C PRO A 176 29.52 -3.93 -10.87
N LEU A 177 28.56 -3.02 -10.76
CA LEU A 177 27.72 -2.87 -9.55
C LEU A 177 26.81 -4.09 -9.33
N LEU A 178 26.50 -4.79 -10.43
CA LEU A 178 25.66 -5.99 -10.43
C LEU A 178 26.51 -7.19 -10.80
N THR A 179 26.56 -8.17 -9.91
CA THR A 179 27.37 -9.37 -10.05
C THR A 179 26.49 -10.61 -10.16
N MET A 180 26.96 -11.63 -10.88
CA MET A 180 26.19 -12.87 -11.13
C MET A 180 26.12 -13.79 -9.90
N ASP A 181 26.99 -13.58 -8.92
CA ASP A 181 27.03 -14.32 -7.65
C ASP A 181 26.02 -13.80 -6.61
N GLY A 182 25.33 -12.69 -6.91
CA GLY A 182 24.33 -12.09 -6.04
C GLY A 182 24.90 -11.25 -4.91
N ASP A 183 26.23 -11.10 -4.82
CA ASP A 183 26.91 -10.21 -3.87
C ASP A 183 27.04 -8.79 -4.48
N SER A 184 25.89 -8.26 -4.92
CA SER A 184 25.83 -6.93 -5.54
C SER A 184 25.72 -5.86 -4.47
N THR A 185 26.53 -4.81 -4.57
CA THR A 185 26.53 -3.73 -3.57
C THR A 185 25.16 -3.05 -3.48
N GLY A 186 24.66 -2.89 -2.27
CA GLY A 186 23.37 -2.25 -2.02
C GLY A 186 22.17 -3.19 -2.07
N TYR A 187 22.38 -4.51 -2.29
CA TYR A 187 21.30 -5.50 -2.19
C TYR A 187 20.76 -5.62 -0.77
N GLU A 188 21.65 -5.51 0.20
CA GLU A 188 21.42 -5.54 1.64
C GLU A 188 20.80 -4.24 2.19
N SER A 189 20.70 -3.20 1.35
CA SER A 189 20.27 -1.86 1.76
C SER A 189 18.80 -1.77 2.16
N SER A 190 18.53 -0.86 3.10
CA SER A 190 17.18 -0.52 3.53
C SER A 190 16.36 0.11 2.39
N GLU A 191 17.00 0.91 1.54
CA GLU A 191 16.38 1.59 0.39
C GLU A 191 15.84 0.61 -0.64
N ARG A 192 16.62 -0.44 -0.96
CA ARG A 192 16.17 -1.49 -1.89
C ARG A 192 14.99 -2.26 -1.32
N LEU A 193 15.06 -2.66 -0.04
CA LEU A 193 13.95 -3.35 0.63
C LEU A 193 12.66 -2.52 0.59
N ILE A 194 12.76 -1.22 0.88
CA ILE A 194 11.62 -0.29 0.82
C ILE A 194 11.07 -0.19 -0.61
N ALA A 195 11.94 -0.13 -1.62
CA ALA A 195 11.54 -0.08 -3.02
C ALA A 195 10.79 -1.36 -3.45
N GLU A 196 11.28 -2.54 -3.06
CA GLU A 196 10.60 -3.82 -3.31
C GLU A 196 9.27 -3.93 -2.56
N MET A 197 9.22 -3.48 -1.30
CA MET A 197 7.97 -3.42 -0.52
C MET A 197 6.93 -2.54 -1.22
N HIS A 198 7.31 -1.38 -1.75
CA HIS A 198 6.38 -0.51 -2.48
C HIS A 198 5.92 -1.10 -3.82
N ALA A 199 6.78 -1.87 -4.50
CA ALA A 199 6.46 -2.47 -5.79
C ALA A 199 5.60 -3.74 -5.65
N LEU A 200 5.93 -4.62 -4.70
CA LEU A 200 5.39 -5.98 -4.60
C LEU A 200 4.41 -6.16 -3.45
N GLY A 201 4.41 -5.26 -2.47
CA GLY A 201 3.69 -5.46 -1.23
C GLY A 201 2.17 -5.50 -1.34
N CYS A 202 1.60 -4.97 -2.43
CA CYS A 202 0.18 -5.10 -2.76
C CYS A 202 -0.10 -6.14 -3.85
N SER A 203 0.90 -6.95 -4.22
CA SER A 203 0.73 -7.92 -5.30
C SER A 203 -0.27 -9.01 -4.90
N GLY A 204 -1.09 -9.38 -5.88
CA GLY A 204 -1.94 -10.57 -5.81
C GLY A 204 -1.20 -11.86 -6.17
N SER A 205 0.12 -11.83 -6.39
CA SER A 205 0.91 -13.00 -6.76
C SER A 205 1.71 -13.54 -5.57
N LEU A 206 1.60 -14.85 -5.32
CA LEU A 206 2.41 -15.52 -4.29
C LEU A 206 3.91 -15.44 -4.58
N SER A 207 4.32 -15.45 -5.86
CA SER A 207 5.73 -15.35 -6.25
C SER A 207 6.31 -13.97 -5.95
N ASP A 208 5.54 -12.90 -6.13
CA ASP A 208 5.95 -11.54 -5.81
C ASP A 208 6.12 -11.37 -4.29
N LEU A 209 5.21 -11.94 -3.50
CA LEU A 209 5.33 -11.94 -2.05
C LEU A 209 6.51 -12.79 -1.57
N THR A 210 6.81 -13.90 -2.26
CA THR A 210 8.00 -14.71 -2.00
C THR A 210 9.28 -13.91 -2.27
N ARG A 211 9.31 -13.14 -3.36
CA ARG A 211 10.43 -12.24 -3.66
C ARG A 211 10.61 -11.18 -2.58
N LEU A 212 9.52 -10.56 -2.10
CA LEU A 212 9.59 -9.61 -0.98
C LEU A 212 10.12 -10.28 0.30
N ALA A 213 9.72 -11.53 0.58
CA ALA A 213 10.25 -12.28 1.72
C ALA A 213 11.76 -12.56 1.59
N ASN A 214 12.23 -12.91 0.39
CA ASN A 214 13.67 -13.08 0.14
C ASN A 214 14.44 -11.77 0.32
N CYS A 215 13.86 -10.62 -0.05
CA CYS A 215 14.48 -9.32 0.23
C CYS A 215 14.64 -9.04 1.73
N LEU A 216 13.77 -9.58 2.59
CA LEU A 216 13.95 -9.51 4.05
C LEU A 216 15.11 -10.38 4.52
N ASP A 217 15.34 -11.53 3.87
CA ASP A 217 16.43 -12.45 4.18
C ASP A 217 17.79 -11.89 3.70
N GLU A 218 17.80 -11.11 2.61
CA GLU A 218 18.97 -10.43 2.04
C GLU A 218 19.34 -9.14 2.78
N HIS A 219 18.43 -8.56 3.56
CA HIS A 219 18.65 -7.28 4.24
C HIS A 219 19.72 -7.36 5.31
N GLY A 220 20.58 -6.34 5.40
CA GLY A 220 21.76 -6.30 6.27
C GLY A 220 21.46 -6.19 7.78
N GLY A 221 20.20 -6.21 8.19
CA GLY A 221 19.77 -6.16 9.60
C GLY A 221 19.74 -4.74 10.21
N GLU A 222 19.91 -3.71 9.38
CA GLU A 222 19.79 -2.32 9.81
C GLU A 222 18.39 -1.96 10.34
N GLN A 223 18.33 -1.05 11.30
CA GLN A 223 17.07 -0.58 11.85
C GLN A 223 16.55 0.58 10.98
N ILE A 224 15.30 0.49 10.52
CA ILE A 224 14.68 1.51 9.67
C ILE A 224 13.83 2.46 10.53
N PRO A 225 14.16 3.76 10.63
CA PRO A 225 13.39 4.70 11.44
C PRO A 225 11.96 4.91 10.92
N VAL A 226 10.98 4.79 11.81
CA VAL A 226 9.56 4.96 11.49
C VAL A 226 8.91 5.99 12.40
N VAL A 227 7.77 6.51 11.97
CA VAL A 227 6.96 7.46 12.75
C VAL A 227 5.50 7.02 12.78
N GLN A 228 4.80 7.35 13.86
CA GLN A 228 3.36 7.15 13.94
C GLN A 228 2.66 8.21 13.07
N SER A 229 1.68 7.76 12.27
CA SER A 229 1.00 8.65 11.31
C SER A 229 0.16 9.76 11.96
N SER A 230 -0.27 9.58 13.21
CA SER A 230 -1.23 10.46 13.88
C SER A 230 -0.63 11.37 14.97
N THR A 231 0.63 11.18 15.36
CA THR A 231 1.23 11.87 16.51
C THR A 231 2.67 12.31 16.22
N GLU A 232 2.85 13.62 16.02
CA GLU A 232 4.19 14.23 15.83
C GLU A 232 5.01 14.30 17.13
N ASN A 233 4.35 14.20 18.30
CA ASN A 233 4.95 14.47 19.62
C ASN A 233 4.96 13.25 20.56
N THR A 234 5.14 12.04 20.03
CA THR A 234 5.40 10.90 20.92
C THR A 234 6.71 11.10 21.67
N PRO A 235 6.81 10.77 22.97
CA PRO A 235 8.07 10.80 23.71
C PRO A 235 9.02 9.65 23.32
N LEU A 236 8.65 8.86 22.31
CA LEU A 236 9.37 7.67 21.86
C LEU A 236 9.91 7.85 20.44
N GLU A 237 11.12 7.36 20.24
CA GLU A 237 11.68 7.02 18.93
C GLU A 237 11.28 5.59 18.58
N LEU A 238 10.92 5.38 17.31
CA LEU A 238 10.45 4.11 16.81
C LEU A 238 11.33 3.70 15.63
N ALA A 239 11.72 2.43 15.61
CA ALA A 239 12.39 1.83 14.46
C ALA A 239 11.80 0.45 14.16
N TRP A 240 11.68 0.16 12.88
CA TRP A 240 11.35 -1.15 12.36
C TRP A 240 12.64 -1.95 12.19
N VAL A 241 12.66 -3.18 12.67
CA VAL A 241 13.71 -4.16 12.35
C VAL A 241 13.16 -5.11 11.30
N PRO A 242 13.62 -5.00 10.03
CA PRO A 242 13.21 -5.91 8.98
C PRO A 242 13.67 -7.33 9.28
N GLN A 243 12.74 -8.27 9.19
CA GLN A 243 13.04 -9.68 9.35
C GLN A 243 11.90 -10.52 8.78
N ARG A 244 12.25 -11.61 8.09
CA ARG A 244 11.28 -12.63 7.75
C ARG A 244 10.81 -13.35 9.03
N CYS A 245 9.52 -13.33 9.26
CA CYS A 245 8.91 -13.97 10.44
C CYS A 245 7.84 -14.97 10.00
N PRO A 246 8.20 -16.25 9.81
CA PRO A 246 7.22 -17.31 9.56
C PRO A 246 6.20 -17.39 10.70
N VAL A 247 4.95 -17.66 10.34
CA VAL A 247 3.86 -17.80 11.31
C VAL A 247 3.51 -19.28 11.45
N ASP A 248 3.79 -19.85 12.62
CA ASP A 248 3.31 -21.19 12.98
C ASP A 248 1.97 -21.09 13.72
N VAL A 249 0.88 -21.48 13.06
CA VAL A 249 -0.44 -21.61 13.68
C VAL A 249 -0.62 -23.03 14.22
N LEU A 250 -0.76 -23.14 15.54
CA LEU A 250 -1.11 -24.38 16.23
C LEU A 250 -2.59 -24.73 15.98
N ASP A 251 -2.93 -25.21 14.79
CA ASP A 251 -4.12 -26.06 14.58
C ASP A 251 -4.06 -26.79 13.23
N SER A 252 -3.45 -27.97 13.25
CA SER A 252 -3.99 -29.14 12.54
C SER A 252 -3.30 -30.39 13.08
N SER A 253 -4.06 -31.19 13.84
CA SER A 253 -3.87 -32.63 13.80
C SER A 253 -3.91 -33.02 12.33
N GLU A 254 -2.84 -33.69 11.84
CA GLU A 254 -2.46 -33.83 10.42
C GLU A 254 -1.70 -32.58 9.94
N VAL A 255 -0.37 -32.59 9.91
CA VAL A 255 0.38 -33.08 8.74
C VAL A 255 1.80 -33.48 9.19
N ARG A 256 2.28 -34.59 8.62
CA ARG A 256 3.66 -35.10 8.70
C ARG A 256 4.69 -33.99 8.41
N PRO A 257 5.98 -34.15 8.78
CA PRO A 257 7.04 -33.25 8.35
C PRO A 257 7.23 -33.38 6.83
N LEU A 258 6.32 -32.79 6.07
CA LEU A 258 6.41 -32.62 4.64
C LEU A 258 7.03 -31.24 4.46
N GLU A 259 8.27 -31.25 3.98
CA GLU A 259 9.02 -30.13 3.39
C GLU A 259 8.26 -28.80 3.44
N HIS A 260 8.65 -27.92 4.38
CA HIS A 260 8.21 -26.53 4.35
C HIS A 260 8.58 -25.97 2.98
N THR A 261 7.64 -25.95 2.04
CA THR A 261 7.83 -25.24 0.79
C THR A 261 8.04 -23.78 1.16
N THR A 262 9.11 -23.19 0.63
CA THR A 262 9.58 -21.82 0.92
C THR A 262 8.58 -20.72 0.54
N SER A 263 7.43 -21.12 -0.01
CA SER A 263 6.37 -20.27 -0.56
C SER A 263 4.99 -20.51 0.08
N SER A 264 4.87 -21.28 1.18
CA SER A 264 3.58 -21.40 1.89
C SER A 264 3.17 -20.06 2.56
N PRO A 265 1.87 -19.73 2.66
CA PRO A 265 1.41 -18.48 3.31
C PRO A 265 1.99 -18.26 4.71
N SER A 266 2.09 -19.33 5.51
CA SER A 266 2.74 -19.30 6.83
C SER A 266 4.22 -18.96 6.76
N SER A 267 4.97 -19.56 5.82
CA SER A 267 6.41 -19.28 5.63
C SER A 267 6.70 -17.85 5.14
N LEU A 268 5.70 -17.19 4.55
CA LEU A 268 5.76 -15.80 4.10
C LEU A 268 5.24 -14.81 5.16
N GLY A 269 4.78 -15.28 6.31
CA GLY A 269 4.24 -14.42 7.37
C GLY A 269 2.88 -13.80 7.02
N LEU A 270 2.07 -14.48 6.20
CA LEU A 270 0.75 -13.99 5.79
C LEU A 270 -0.29 -14.24 6.89
N LEU A 271 -0.95 -13.16 7.31
CA LEU A 271 -1.83 -13.10 8.46
C LEU A 271 -3.14 -12.40 8.10
N ARG A 272 -4.25 -12.89 8.63
CA ARG A 272 -5.52 -12.16 8.64
C ARG A 272 -5.76 -11.60 10.03
N LEU A 273 -6.00 -10.29 10.10
CA LEU A 273 -6.42 -9.61 11.32
C LEU A 273 -7.89 -9.22 11.20
N ASP A 274 -8.73 -9.86 12.02
CA ASP A 274 -10.15 -9.59 12.15
C ASP A 274 -10.37 -8.83 13.47
N PRO A 275 -10.68 -7.53 13.43
CA PRO A 275 -10.87 -6.76 14.65
C PRO A 275 -12.24 -7.08 15.27
N GLU A 276 -12.23 -7.53 16.53
CA GLU A 276 -13.44 -7.77 17.32
C GLU A 276 -13.85 -6.46 17.99
N ASN A 277 -14.70 -5.68 17.33
CA ASN A 277 -15.25 -4.46 17.94
C ASN A 277 -16.51 -4.81 18.74
N SER A 278 -16.45 -4.65 20.07
CA SER A 278 -17.60 -4.80 20.97
C SER A 278 -18.62 -3.68 20.74
N GLY A 279 -19.47 -3.81 19.71
CA GLY A 279 -20.65 -2.96 19.49
C GLY A 279 -20.85 -2.42 18.07
N LEU A 280 -19.93 -2.66 17.14
CA LEU A 280 -20.13 -2.38 15.71
C LEU A 280 -20.48 -3.69 14.98
N SER A 281 -21.30 -3.62 13.93
CA SER A 281 -21.66 -4.83 13.19
C SER A 281 -20.42 -5.39 12.48
N PRO A 282 -20.31 -6.71 12.24
CA PRO A 282 -19.24 -7.30 11.44
C PRO A 282 -19.10 -6.70 10.02
N ALA A 283 -20.08 -5.92 9.56
CA ALA A 283 -20.03 -5.19 8.29
C ALA A 283 -19.27 -3.87 8.37
N ASP A 284 -19.02 -3.34 9.58
CA ASP A 284 -18.36 -2.05 9.81
C ASP A 284 -16.84 -2.18 10.02
N THR A 285 -16.35 -3.39 10.26
CA THR A 285 -14.93 -3.70 10.43
C THR A 285 -14.39 -4.54 9.29
N ARG A 286 -13.45 -3.95 8.54
CA ARG A 286 -12.77 -4.66 7.46
C ARG A 286 -11.64 -5.52 8.02
N SER A 287 -11.61 -6.81 7.64
CA SER A 287 -10.46 -7.69 7.83
C SER A 287 -9.21 -7.13 7.12
N LEU A 288 -8.09 -7.08 7.82
CA LEU A 288 -6.80 -6.71 7.22
C LEU A 288 -6.05 -7.96 6.78
N HIS A 289 -5.52 -7.92 5.56
CA HIS A 289 -4.69 -8.97 4.99
C HIS A 289 -3.24 -8.52 5.07
N LEU A 290 -2.51 -9.08 6.01
CA LEU A 290 -1.21 -8.59 6.43
C LEU A 290 -0.10 -9.53 5.97
N MET A 291 1.05 -8.99 5.61
CA MET A 291 2.32 -9.71 5.52
C MET A 291 3.24 -9.17 6.62
N GLN A 292 3.69 -10.02 7.53
CA GLN A 292 4.65 -9.62 8.56
C GLN A 292 6.02 -9.37 7.93
N LEU A 293 6.57 -8.19 8.18
CA LEU A 293 7.87 -7.75 7.64
C LEU A 293 8.93 -7.55 8.74
N GLY A 294 8.62 -7.90 9.99
CA GLY A 294 9.54 -7.84 11.12
C GLY A 294 8.84 -7.37 12.40
N TYR A 295 9.57 -6.62 13.23
CA TYR A 295 9.08 -6.15 14.52
C TYR A 295 9.51 -4.72 14.82
N LEU A 296 8.85 -4.11 15.80
CA LEU A 296 9.06 -2.73 16.18
C LEU A 296 9.84 -2.64 17.50
N ILE A 297 10.88 -1.82 17.49
CA ILE A 297 11.66 -1.44 18.66
C ILE A 297 11.43 0.03 19.01
N ILE A 298 11.58 0.35 20.30
CA ILE A 298 11.33 1.68 20.84
C ILE A 298 12.46 2.13 21.76
N LYS A 299 12.64 3.45 21.82
CA LYS A 299 13.59 4.13 22.71
C LYS A 299 13.01 5.46 23.18
N PRO A 300 13.13 5.86 24.45
CA PRO A 300 12.73 7.19 24.91
C PRO A 300 13.54 8.32 24.25
N LYS A 301 12.87 9.41 23.87
CA LYS A 301 13.49 10.68 23.45
C LYS A 301 14.04 11.40 24.69
N ALA A 302 15.21 11.00 25.17
CA ALA A 302 15.89 11.68 26.27
C ALA A 302 17.07 12.52 25.73
N PRO A 303 17.40 13.67 26.36
CA PRO A 303 18.57 14.48 25.99
C PRO A 303 19.91 13.80 26.29
N SER A 304 19.93 12.74 27.12
CA SER A 304 21.10 11.88 27.34
C SER A 304 20.97 10.60 26.51
N SER A 305 22.00 10.32 25.71
CA SER A 305 22.07 9.27 24.68
C SER A 305 22.04 7.81 25.19
N GLU A 306 21.87 7.58 26.49
CA GLU A 306 22.12 6.28 27.15
C GLU A 306 20.99 5.25 27.09
N HIS A 307 19.84 5.56 26.49
CA HIS A 307 18.74 4.59 26.47
C HIS A 307 18.96 3.52 25.38
N GLU A 308 18.98 2.25 25.76
CA GLU A 308 19.02 1.13 24.81
C GLU A 308 17.66 0.94 24.12
N TRP A 309 17.70 0.50 22.86
CA TRP A 309 16.53 0.04 22.12
C TRP A 309 15.91 -1.18 22.80
N ARG A 310 14.58 -1.21 22.87
CA ARG A 310 13.84 -2.33 23.46
C ARG A 310 12.72 -2.77 22.53
N GLU A 311 12.41 -4.06 22.56
CA GLU A 311 11.25 -4.59 21.87
C GLU A 311 9.95 -4.00 22.40
N SER A 312 9.08 -3.57 21.49
CA SER A 312 7.76 -3.02 21.85
C SER A 312 6.67 -4.08 21.99
N GLY A 313 6.95 -5.33 21.58
CA GLY A 313 5.94 -6.38 21.45
C GLY A 313 5.00 -6.24 20.24
N HIS A 314 5.26 -5.26 19.35
CA HIS A 314 4.53 -5.11 18.09
C HIS A 314 5.26 -5.79 16.94
N MET A 315 4.52 -6.52 16.12
CA MET A 315 4.96 -6.88 14.78
C MET A 315 4.78 -5.69 13.83
N VAL A 316 5.66 -5.56 12.85
CA VAL A 316 5.48 -4.64 11.73
C VAL A 316 4.95 -5.45 10.56
N ALA A 317 3.82 -5.02 10.01
CA ALA A 317 3.16 -5.73 8.92
C ALA A 317 2.65 -4.76 7.85
N LEU A 318 2.66 -5.22 6.61
CA LEU A 318 2.11 -4.52 5.47
C LEU A 318 0.70 -5.03 5.18
N ASP A 319 -0.28 -4.14 5.10
CA ASP A 319 -1.60 -4.46 4.55
C ASP A 319 -1.49 -4.60 3.03
N ARG A 320 -1.63 -5.83 2.54
CA ARG A 320 -1.56 -6.20 1.13
C ARG A 320 -2.62 -5.52 0.29
N THR A 321 -3.73 -5.04 0.86
CA THR A 321 -4.72 -4.33 0.06
C THR A 321 -4.45 -2.83 -0.06
N SER A 322 -3.93 -2.18 0.97
CA SER A 322 -3.74 -0.72 0.97
C SER A 322 -2.29 -0.29 0.77
N GLY A 323 -1.33 -1.20 0.90
CA GLY A 323 0.10 -0.93 0.85
C GLY A 323 0.56 -0.04 2.00
N GLN A 324 -0.14 -0.12 3.14
CA GLN A 324 0.16 0.66 4.33
C GLN A 324 0.82 -0.22 5.38
N LEU A 325 1.81 0.34 6.06
CA LEU A 325 2.47 -0.30 7.17
C LEU A 325 1.70 -0.06 8.48
N PHE A 326 1.56 -1.13 9.24
CA PHE A 326 0.95 -1.14 10.56
C PHE A 326 1.91 -1.78 11.56
N ALA A 327 1.93 -1.24 12.77
CA ALA A 327 2.44 -1.93 13.93
C ALA A 327 1.25 -2.53 14.69
N VAL A 328 1.30 -3.84 14.93
CA VAL A 328 0.24 -4.61 15.61
C VAL A 328 0.82 -5.28 16.83
N PHE A 329 0.31 -4.95 18.01
CA PHE A 329 0.76 -5.54 19.26
C PHE A 329 0.31 -7.00 19.35
N VAL A 330 1.29 -7.90 19.52
CA VAL A 330 1.06 -9.34 19.73
C VAL A 330 1.71 -9.83 21.03
N GLY A 331 2.29 -8.92 21.81
CA GLY A 331 2.86 -9.17 23.14
C GLY A 331 4.24 -9.85 23.14
N LYS A 332 4.78 -10.19 21.96
CA LYS A 332 6.14 -10.72 21.76
C LYS A 332 6.67 -10.22 20.43
N ALA A 333 7.94 -9.81 20.35
CA ALA A 333 8.52 -9.38 19.08
C ALA A 333 8.87 -10.57 18.16
N GLN A 334 9.14 -11.74 18.76
CA GLN A 334 9.58 -12.96 18.06
C GLN A 334 8.85 -14.20 18.59
N GLY A 335 8.63 -15.18 17.71
CA GLY A 335 8.11 -16.51 18.06
C GLY A 335 6.68 -16.81 17.57
N ARG A 336 6.23 -18.05 17.80
CA ARG A 336 4.96 -18.59 17.29
C ARG A 336 3.74 -17.78 17.74
N ILE A 337 2.93 -17.35 16.79
CA ILE A 337 1.65 -16.69 17.06
C ILE A 337 0.57 -17.77 17.18
N ARG A 338 -0.07 -17.87 18.34
CA ARG A 338 -1.15 -18.85 18.54
C ARG A 338 -2.39 -18.44 17.72
N PRO A 339 -3.09 -19.38 17.06
CA PRO A 339 -4.41 -19.11 16.50
C PRO A 339 -5.36 -18.67 17.61
N GLY A 340 -6.24 -17.72 17.30
CA GLY A 340 -7.28 -17.31 18.21
C GLY A 340 -6.79 -16.74 19.52
N ILE A 341 -5.70 -15.97 19.49
CA ILE A 341 -5.34 -15.09 20.60
C ILE A 341 -6.51 -14.13 20.82
N GLN A 342 -7.36 -14.47 21.78
CA GLN A 342 -8.13 -13.50 22.55
C GLN A 342 -7.07 -12.75 23.36
N SER A 343 -6.57 -11.64 22.83
CA SER A 343 -5.50 -10.93 23.50
C SER A 343 -6.05 -10.28 24.77
N HIS A 344 -5.99 -11.01 25.87
CA HIS A 344 -5.74 -10.39 27.16
C HIS A 344 -4.31 -9.86 27.11
N MET A 345 -4.14 -8.74 26.40
CA MET A 345 -2.86 -8.12 26.10
C MET A 345 -2.11 -7.88 27.42
N PRO A 346 -0.89 -8.42 27.64
CA PRO A 346 -0.02 -7.92 28.70
C PRO A 346 0.19 -6.41 28.48
N ARG A 347 0.32 -5.63 29.58
CA ARG A 347 0.37 -4.16 29.57
C ARG A 347 1.17 -3.63 28.37
N ILE A 348 0.46 -3.04 27.42
CA ILE A 348 1.04 -2.34 26.27
C ILE A 348 2.04 -1.31 26.83
N PRO A 349 3.24 -1.16 26.25
CA PRO A 349 4.14 -0.08 26.64
C PRO A 349 3.37 1.25 26.69
N PHE A 350 3.60 2.04 27.74
CA PHE A 350 2.95 3.34 27.88
C PHE A 350 3.11 4.16 26.58
N ASP A 351 2.02 4.79 26.12
CA ASP A 351 1.94 5.67 24.94
C ASP A 351 1.94 5.00 23.54
N LEU A 352 1.68 3.69 23.42
CA LEU A 352 1.42 3.03 22.14
C LEU A 352 0.01 2.42 22.07
N ASN A 353 -0.59 2.44 20.88
CA ASN A 353 -1.88 1.82 20.60
C ASN A 353 -1.69 0.35 20.18
N SER A 354 -2.66 -0.53 20.48
CA SER A 354 -2.66 -1.94 20.06
C SER A 354 -2.39 -2.11 18.56
N ILE A 355 -2.99 -1.24 17.73
CA ILE A 355 -2.77 -1.17 16.30
C ILE A 355 -2.53 0.28 15.93
N MET A 356 -1.43 0.55 15.24
CA MET A 356 -1.11 1.89 14.78
C MET A 356 -0.55 1.87 13.36
N LYS A 357 -0.91 2.89 12.58
CA LYS A 357 -0.33 3.09 11.27
C LYS A 357 1.03 3.77 11.39
N ILE A 358 2.06 3.14 10.84
CA ILE A 358 3.41 3.67 10.82
C ILE A 358 3.79 4.11 9.40
N GLN A 359 4.71 5.05 9.30
CA GLN A 359 5.27 5.54 8.04
C GLN A 359 6.79 5.57 8.14
N LEU A 360 7.44 5.33 7.01
CA LEU A 360 8.88 5.56 6.88
C LEU A 360 9.15 7.05 7.08
N ARG A 361 10.24 7.39 7.81
CA ARG A 361 10.57 8.79 8.11
C ARG A 361 10.82 9.61 6.84
N SER A 362 11.32 8.98 5.78
CA SER A 362 11.50 9.56 4.44
C SER A 362 10.17 9.98 3.82
N ASP A 363 9.16 9.13 3.90
CA ASP A 363 7.82 9.37 3.36
C ASP A 363 7.06 10.45 4.14
N PHE A 364 7.25 10.51 5.46
CA PHE A 364 6.60 11.49 6.32
C PHE A 364 6.91 12.95 5.91
N LYS A 365 8.14 13.20 5.43
CA LYS A 365 8.54 14.53 4.94
C LYS A 365 7.82 14.90 3.63
N ARG A 366 7.44 13.92 2.80
CA ARG A 366 6.70 14.11 1.54
C ARG A 366 5.20 14.27 1.77
N THR A 367 4.62 13.64 2.79
CA THR A 367 3.17 13.62 3.05
C THR A 367 2.61 14.81 3.82
N LYS A 368 3.41 15.84 4.15
CA LYS A 368 2.92 17.10 4.75
C LYS A 368 1.86 17.82 3.91
N HIS A 369 1.73 17.45 2.63
CA HIS A 369 0.55 17.79 1.84
C HIS A 369 -0.54 16.71 1.92
N ARG A 370 -1.44 16.94 2.88
CA ARG A 370 -2.88 16.67 2.77
C ARG A 370 -3.27 15.21 2.47
N ARG A 371 -3.32 14.39 3.52
CA ARG A 371 -4.24 13.24 3.57
C ARG A 371 -5.10 13.31 4.82
N ASN A 372 -6.28 13.90 4.69
CA ASN A 372 -7.40 13.68 5.62
C ASN A 372 -8.02 12.31 5.36
N HIS A 373 -7.21 11.26 5.45
CA HIS A 373 -7.72 9.90 5.53
C HIS A 373 -7.57 9.49 6.98
N SER A 374 -8.64 9.71 7.75
CA SER A 374 -8.92 8.94 8.96
C SER A 374 -9.04 7.47 8.55
N SER A 375 -7.89 6.79 8.47
CA SER A 375 -7.89 5.35 8.70
C SER A 375 -8.27 5.21 10.18
N PRO A 376 -9.14 4.26 10.53
CA PRO A 376 -9.63 4.20 11.88
C PRO A 376 -8.41 4.00 12.79
N GLU A 377 -8.18 4.95 13.70
CA GLU A 377 -7.44 4.64 14.93
C GLU A 377 -8.33 3.66 15.64
N LEU A 378 -8.14 2.39 15.30
CA LEU A 378 -8.89 1.33 15.92
C LEU A 378 -8.22 1.15 17.28
N ASP A 379 -8.83 1.72 18.31
CA ASP A 379 -8.56 1.36 19.70
C ASP A 379 -9.14 -0.04 19.94
N ILE A 380 -8.47 -1.03 19.35
CA ILE A 380 -8.93 -2.42 19.36
C ILE A 380 -8.49 -3.03 20.67
N THR A 381 -9.48 -3.29 21.51
CA THR A 381 -9.30 -4.01 22.76
C THR A 381 -9.23 -5.52 22.54
N LYS A 382 -9.73 -6.04 21.40
CA LYS A 382 -9.67 -7.46 21.01
C LYS A 382 -9.52 -7.64 19.49
N CYS A 383 -8.48 -8.31 19.04
CA CYS A 383 -8.29 -8.69 17.63
C CYS A 383 -8.10 -10.19 17.53
N TYR A 384 -8.67 -10.80 16.49
CA TYR A 384 -8.39 -12.18 16.12
C TYR A 384 -7.33 -12.18 15.02
N LEU A 385 -6.28 -12.98 15.22
CA LEU A 385 -5.20 -13.15 14.25
C LEU A 385 -5.12 -14.62 13.84
N ASP A 386 -5.02 -14.87 12.54
CA ASP A 386 -4.92 -16.21 11.95
C ASP A 386 -4.00 -16.22 10.73
N VAL A 387 -3.59 -17.38 10.22
CA VAL A 387 -2.94 -17.47 8.90
C VAL A 387 -3.93 -16.99 7.85
N ASP A 388 -3.47 -16.13 6.94
CA ASP A 388 -4.29 -15.72 5.82
C ASP A 388 -4.54 -16.94 4.89
N PRO A 389 -5.81 -17.32 4.62
CA PRO A 389 -6.10 -18.40 3.68
C PRO A 389 -5.76 -18.02 2.22
N CYS A 390 -5.35 -16.77 1.95
CA CYS A 390 -4.84 -16.30 0.66
C CYS A 390 -5.79 -16.56 -0.53
N LYS A 391 -7.10 -16.52 -0.27
CA LYS A 391 -8.13 -16.74 -1.31
C LYS A 391 -8.10 -15.69 -2.42
N ASP A 392 -7.44 -14.56 -2.16
CA ASP A 392 -7.25 -13.45 -3.07
C ASP A 392 -5.96 -13.55 -3.92
N LEU A 393 -5.08 -14.53 -3.64
CA LEU A 393 -3.81 -14.68 -4.34
C LEU A 393 -3.93 -15.62 -5.55
N VAL A 394 -3.24 -15.25 -6.62
CA VAL A 394 -2.93 -16.11 -7.78
C VAL A 394 -1.66 -16.89 -7.44
N ILE A 395 -1.72 -18.21 -7.63
CA ILE A 395 -0.62 -19.16 -7.35
C ILE A 395 0.27 -19.31 -8.57
#